data_AF-A0A8J3FQ19-F1
#
_entry.id   AF-A0A8J3FQ19-F1
#
_cell.length_a   1.000
_cell.length_b   1.000
_cell.length_c   1.000
_cell.angle_alpha   90.00
_cell.angle_beta   90.00
_cell.angle_gamma   90.00
#
_symmetry.space_group_name_H-M   'P 1'
#
loop_
_entity.id
_entity.type
_entity.pdbx_description
1 polymer ?
#
loop_
_entity_poly.entity_id
_entity_poly.type
_entity_poly.pdbx_seq_one_letter_code
_entity_poly.pdbx_strand_id
1 'polypeptide(L)' 'MMGADQREWTGPVTTRMRCCICGDDTEGADNYIVLALSAAPSDAIQYLGAHADHFNRALAPGFHLDATE' A
#
# COMPACT_ATOMS: atom_id res chain seq x y z
N MET A 1 24.34 -11.00 12.57
CA MET A 1 24.51 -9.70 11.89
C MET A 1 23.19 -9.45 11.16
N MET A 2 22.28 -8.68 11.76
CA MET A 2 20.98 -8.38 11.15
C MET A 2 21.21 -7.35 10.06
N GLY A 3 21.12 -7.76 8.80
CA GLY A 3 21.06 -6.84 7.66
C GLY A 3 19.78 -6.04 7.77
N ALA A 4 19.86 -4.72 7.58
CA ALA A 4 18.69 -3.84 7.55
C ALA A 4 17.65 -4.39 6.58
N ASP A 5 16.40 -4.50 7.02
CA ASP A 5 15.29 -5.05 6.26
C ASP A 5 14.99 -4.12 5.06
N GLN A 6 15.50 -4.47 3.87
CA GLN A 6 15.40 -3.66 2.64
C GLN A 6 13.98 -3.65 2.02
N ARG A 7 12.95 -3.94 2.83
CA ARG A 7 11.58 -4.23 2.38
C ARG A 7 10.54 -3.32 3.03
N GLU A 8 10.97 -2.23 3.63
CA GLU A 8 10.10 -1.18 4.14
C GLU A 8 10.11 0.02 3.17
N TRP A 9 8.94 0.55 2.85
CA TRP A 9 8.86 1.77 2.08
C TRP A 9 9.44 2.92 2.91
N THR A 10 10.54 3.52 2.45
CA THR A 10 11.25 4.63 3.14
C THR A 10 11.00 5.99 2.48
N GLY A 11 10.03 6.06 1.56
CA GLY A 11 9.62 7.34 0.99
C GLY A 11 9.08 8.28 2.06
N PRO A 12 9.24 9.60 1.92
CA PRO A 12 8.58 10.54 2.83
C PRO A 12 7.08 10.28 2.85
N VAL A 13 6.44 10.33 4.02
CA VAL A 13 4.96 10.24 4.15
C VAL A 13 4.25 11.31 3.31
N THR A 14 4.94 12.41 3.01
CA THR A 14 4.48 13.49 2.11
C THR A 14 4.48 13.10 0.63
N THR A 15 5.20 12.05 0.23
CA THR A 15 5.28 11.56 -1.15
C THR A 15 4.33 10.40 -1.33
N ARG A 16 3.04 10.68 -1.52
CA ARG A 16 2.02 9.63 -1.69
C ARG A 16 1.95 9.15 -3.14
N MET A 17 1.66 7.87 -3.31
CA MET A 17 1.39 7.26 -4.62
C MET A 17 -0.09 7.40 -4.99
N ARG A 18 -0.40 7.48 -6.28
CA ARG A 18 -1.79 7.41 -6.76
C ARG A 18 -2.46 6.10 -6.33
N CYS A 19 -3.77 6.14 -6.15
CA CYS A 19 -4.56 4.96 -5.80
C CYS A 19 -4.50 3.95 -6.94
N CYS A 20 -4.00 2.74 -6.66
CA CYS A 20 -3.88 1.67 -7.67
C CYS A 20 -5.23 1.08 -8.13
N ILE A 21 -6.35 1.49 -7.51
CA ILE A 21 -7.69 1.03 -7.86
C ILE A 21 -8.44 2.06 -8.74
N CYS A 22 -8.52 3.32 -8.34
CA CYS A 22 -9.24 4.36 -9.11
C CYS A 22 -8.34 5.25 -9.97
N GLY A 23 -7.02 5.26 -9.74
CA GLY A 23 -6.07 6.11 -10.46
C GLY A 23 -5.99 7.56 -9.98
N ASP A 24 -6.85 7.96 -9.04
CA ASP A 24 -6.85 9.30 -8.45
C ASP A 24 -5.68 9.49 -7.47
N ASP A 25 -5.42 10.75 -7.17
CA ASP A 25 -4.47 11.13 -6.13
C ASP A 25 -4.91 10.63 -4.75
N THR A 26 -3.95 10.45 -3.85
CA THR A 26 -4.16 10.07 -2.45
C THR A 26 -3.69 11.16 -1.48
N GLU A 27 -3.25 12.33 -1.98
CA GLU A 27 -2.96 13.50 -1.17
C GLU A 27 -4.15 13.88 -0.27
N GLY A 28 -3.89 14.10 1.02
CA GLY A 28 -4.92 14.50 1.98
C GLY A 28 -5.95 13.42 2.35
N ALA A 29 -5.86 12.21 1.78
CA ALA A 29 -6.71 11.09 2.19
C ALA A 29 -6.38 10.64 3.62
N ASP A 30 -7.38 10.67 4.50
CA ASP A 30 -7.26 10.18 5.89
C ASP A 30 -7.13 8.65 5.95
N ASN A 31 -7.57 7.95 4.91
CA ASN A 31 -7.57 6.49 4.81
C ASN A 31 -6.51 5.98 3.80
N TYR A 32 -5.36 6.64 3.71
CA TYR A 32 -4.27 6.24 2.81
C TYR A 32 -3.52 5.00 3.34
N ILE A 33 -3.36 3.99 2.48
CA ILE A 33 -2.56 2.79 2.76
C ILE A 33 -1.49 2.55 1.70
N VAL A 34 -0.42 1.85 2.10
CA VAL A 34 0.63 1.36 1.21
C VAL A 34 0.61 -0.17 1.20
N LEU A 35 0.54 -0.74 0.01
CA LEU A 35 0.58 -2.19 -0.23
C LEU A 35 1.97 -2.56 -0.75
N ALA A 36 2.59 -3.58 -0.13
CA ALA A 36 3.79 -4.21 -0.66
C ALA A 36 3.41 -5.48 -1.43
N LEU A 37 3.73 -5.55 -2.71
CA LEU A 37 3.54 -6.72 -3.57
C LEU A 37 4.89 -7.39 -3.81
N SER A 38 5.00 -8.67 -3.47
CA SER A 38 6.14 -9.51 -3.80
C SER A 38 5.77 -10.55 -4.85
N ALA A 39 6.73 -10.91 -5.71
CA ALA A 39 6.51 -11.85 -6.80
C ALA A 39 7.49 -13.03 -6.73
N ALA A 40 7.06 -14.16 -6.19
CA ALA A 40 7.87 -15.38 -6.17
C ALA A 40 8.08 -15.95 -7.59
N PRO A 41 9.26 -16.55 -7.90
CA PRO A 41 10.38 -16.81 -6.99
C PRO A 41 11.39 -15.65 -6.87
N SER A 42 11.07 -14.46 -7.40
CA SER A 42 11.99 -13.32 -7.33
C SER A 42 11.92 -12.61 -5.97
N ASP A 43 12.96 -11.86 -5.66
CA ASP A 43 13.00 -10.94 -4.51
C ASP A 43 12.43 -9.54 -4.87
N ALA A 44 11.73 -9.41 -5.99
CA ALA A 44 11.18 -8.13 -6.42
C ALA A 44 10.02 -7.70 -5.52
N ILE A 45 10.05 -6.44 -5.08
CA ILE A 45 8.98 -5.79 -4.30
C ILE A 45 8.55 -4.53 -5.02
N GLN A 46 7.23 -4.37 -5.18
CA GLN A 46 6.60 -3.14 -5.65
C GLN A 46 5.70 -2.58 -4.55
N TYR A 47 5.74 -1.27 -4.36
CA TYR A 47 4.80 -0.57 -3.48
C TYR A 47 3.70 0.09 -4.30
N LEU A 48 2.47 0.03 -3.79
CA LEU A 48 1.30 0.68 -4.36
C LEU A 48 0.58 1.52 -3.29
N GLY A 49 0.06 2.67 -3.67
CA GLY A 49 -0.83 3.46 -2.82
C GLY A 49 -2.29 3.08 -3.05
N ALA A 50 -3.14 3.19 -2.03
CA ALA A 50 -4.58 3.06 -2.20
C ALA A 50 -5.37 3.88 -1.17
N HIS A 51 -6.58 4.28 -1.54
CA HIS A 51 -7.64 4.60 -0.58
C HIS A 51 -8.14 3.29 0.04
N ALA A 52 -8.16 3.18 1.36
CA ALA A 52 -8.60 1.97 2.06
C ALA A 52 -10.01 1.53 1.61
N ASP A 53 -10.91 2.49 1.39
CA ASP A 53 -12.28 2.20 0.94
C ASP A 53 -12.33 1.54 -0.44
N HIS A 54 -11.52 2.03 -1.38
CA HIS A 54 -11.44 1.44 -2.71
C HIS A 54 -10.78 0.06 -2.66
N PHE A 55 -9.77 -0.10 -1.81
CA PHE A 55 -9.13 -1.39 -1.61
C PHE A 55 -10.11 -2.41 -1.01
N ASN A 56 -10.85 -2.03 0.04
CA ASN A 56 -11.86 -2.88 0.69
C ASN A 56 -12.95 -3.37 -0.27
N ARG A 57 -13.32 -2.57 -1.27
CA ARG A 57 -14.27 -2.99 -2.31
C ARG A 57 -13.69 -3.97 -3.31
N ALA A 58 -12.37 -3.99 -3.49
CA ALA A 58 -11.67 -4.93 -4.36
C ALA A 58 -11.34 -6.25 -3.66
N LEU A 59 -11.39 -6.29 -2.33
CA LEU A 59 -11.12 -7.50 -1.55
C LEU A 59 -12.23 -8.55 -1.70
N ALA A 60 -11.84 -9.82 -1.64
CA ALA A 60 -12.78 -10.93 -1.65
C ALA A 60 -13.67 -10.93 -0.37
N PRO A 61 -14.88 -11.52 -0.43
CA PRO A 61 -15.72 -11.65 0.76
C PRO A 61 -14.99 -12.28 1.95
N GLY A 62 -15.16 -11.69 3.13
CA GLY A 62 -14.48 -12.13 4.37
C GLY A 62 -13.16 -11.41 4.67
N PHE A 63 -12.66 -10.57 3.74
CA PHE A 63 -11.51 -9.71 3.96
C PHE A 63 -11.93 -8.27 4.18
N HIS A 64 -11.32 -7.61 5.15
CA HIS A 64 -11.50 -6.19 5.43
C HIS A 64 -10.21 -5.61 6.01
N LEU A 65 -9.89 -4.39 5.60
CA LEU A 65 -8.81 -3.59 6.14
C LEU A 65 -9.41 -2.46 6.97
N ASP A 66 -9.10 -2.49 8.27
CA ASP A 66 -9.33 -1.37 9.18
C ASP A 66 -8.09 -0.48 9.17
N ALA A 67 -8.16 0.66 8.47
CA ALA A 67 -7.11 1.67 8.57
C ALA A 67 -7.32 2.41 9.89
N THR A 68 -6.68 1.95 10.96
CA THR A 68 -6.57 2.72 12.20
C THR A 68 -5.59 3.87 11.98
N GLU A 69 -5.96 5.06 12.46
CA GLU A 69 -5.12 6.27 12.44
C GLU A 69 -3.75 6.07 13.13
#